data_AF-A0A951EF39-F1
#
_entry.id   AF-A0A951EF39-F1
#
_cell.length_a   1.000
_cell.length_b   1.000
_cell.length_c   1.000
_cell.angle_alpha   90.00
_cell.angle_beta   90.00
_cell.angle_gamma   90.00
#
_symmetry.space_group_name_H-M   'P 1'
#
loop_
_entity.id
_entity.type
_entity.pdbx_description
1 polymer ?
#
loop_
_entity_poly.entity_id
_entity_poly.type
_entity_poly.pdbx_seq_one_letter_code
_entity_poly.pdbx_strand_id
1 'polypeptide(L)'
;HPRLDALVGYALRYYRDFVLPAKKYRLPDEVEDAAGAELSERLGRLPEGASPEMIQSVLYDVARPIPRYQDFAAKGATRERPGVSNAWFNALYEILLGEQRGPRFGSFVALYGIAETRALIEKALSGTPVADRPAS
;
A
#
# COMPACT_ATOMS: atom_id res chain seq x y z
N HIS A 1 1.48 32.69 -2.94
CA HIS A 1 1.94 33.14 -4.28
C HIS A 1 0.78 32.81 -5.21
N PRO A 2 -0.01 33.79 -5.68
CA PRO A 2 -1.42 33.60 -6.04
C PRO A 2 -1.70 32.57 -7.16
N ARG A 3 -0.74 32.33 -8.07
CA ARG A 3 -0.84 31.27 -9.09
C ARG A 3 -0.63 29.86 -8.53
N LEU A 4 0.25 29.70 -7.54
CA LEU A 4 0.46 28.43 -6.85
C LEU A 4 -0.79 28.06 -6.03
N ASP A 5 -1.37 29.06 -5.35
CA ASP A 5 -2.58 28.90 -4.55
C ASP A 5 -3.79 28.49 -5.41
N ALA A 6 -3.91 29.04 -6.63
CA ALA A 6 -4.93 28.64 -7.60
C ALA A 6 -4.76 27.18 -8.07
N LEU A 7 -3.53 26.74 -8.37
CA LEU A 7 -3.22 25.37 -8.79
C LEU A 7 -3.50 24.34 -7.70
N VAL A 8 -3.14 24.64 -6.45
CA VAL A 8 -3.49 23.81 -5.28
C VAL A 8 -5.00 23.72 -5.15
N GLY A 9 -5.73 24.83 -5.30
CA GLY A 9 -7.19 24.84 -5.30
C GLY A 9 -7.80 23.95 -6.40
N TYR A 10 -7.23 23.92 -7.60
CA TYR A 10 -7.68 23.03 -8.67
C TYR A 10 -7.39 21.55 -8.36
N ALA A 11 -6.19 21.24 -7.85
CA ALA A 11 -5.81 19.88 -7.47
C ALA A 11 -6.72 19.32 -6.37
N LEU A 12 -7.06 20.14 -5.36
CA LEU A 12 -7.97 19.76 -4.28
C LEU A 12 -9.40 19.53 -4.79
N ARG A 13 -9.92 20.41 -5.65
CA ARG A 13 -11.24 20.21 -6.29
C ARG A 13 -11.26 18.95 -7.13
N TYR A 14 -10.24 18.74 -7.97
CA TYR A 14 -10.14 17.53 -8.78
C TYR A 14 -10.09 16.26 -7.93
N TYR A 15 -9.27 16.27 -6.87
CA TYR A 15 -9.20 15.16 -5.93
C TYR A 15 -10.57 14.88 -5.29
N ARG A 16 -11.25 15.91 -4.80
CA ARG A 16 -12.57 15.79 -4.17
C ARG A 16 -13.65 15.32 -5.14
N ASP A 17 -13.66 15.83 -6.36
CA ASP A 17 -14.77 15.64 -7.30
C ASP A 17 -14.60 14.37 -8.16
N PHE A 18 -13.38 13.87 -8.34
CA PHE A 18 -13.10 12.75 -9.25
C PHE A 18 -12.29 11.61 -8.63
N VAL A 19 -11.35 11.89 -7.73
CA VAL A 19 -10.49 10.84 -7.14
C VAL A 19 -11.15 10.20 -5.93
N LEU A 20 -11.58 11.01 -4.96
CA LEU A 20 -12.21 10.54 -3.72
C LEU A 20 -13.48 9.70 -3.97
N PRO A 21 -14.42 10.09 -4.85
CA PRO A 21 -15.64 9.31 -5.09
C PRO A 21 -15.37 7.98 -5.81
N ALA A 22 -14.24 7.86 -6.50
CA ALA A 22 -13.84 6.64 -7.20
C ALA A 22 -13.13 5.63 -6.28
N LYS A 23 -12.72 6.04 -5.07
CA LYS A 23 -12.05 5.15 -4.12
C LYS A 23 -13.02 4.09 -3.61
N LYS A 24 -12.67 2.82 -3.79
CA LYS A 24 -13.41 1.66 -3.31
C LYS A 24 -12.50 0.82 -2.43
N TYR A 25 -12.71 0.93 -1.13
CA TYR A 25 -11.96 0.16 -0.15
C TYR A 25 -12.52 -1.25 -0.05
N ARG A 26 -11.62 -2.23 0.03
CA ARG A 26 -11.96 -3.63 0.28
C ARG A 26 -11.46 -4.01 1.67
N LEU A 27 -12.25 -4.78 2.40
CA LEU A 27 -11.79 -5.37 3.65
C LEU A 27 -10.76 -6.47 3.35
N PRO A 28 -9.67 -6.57 4.13
CA PRO A 28 -8.77 -7.71 4.08
C PRO A 28 -9.49 -9.00 4.50
N ASP A 29 -9.03 -10.14 3.97
CA ASP A 29 -9.34 -11.45 4.55
C ASP A 29 -8.30 -11.86 5.61
N GLU A 30 -8.48 -13.02 6.26
CA GLU A 30 -7.58 -13.50 7.32
C GLU A 30 -6.10 -13.59 6.89
N VAL A 31 -5.84 -13.92 5.61
CA VAL A 31 -4.48 -14.02 5.07
C VAL A 31 -3.88 -12.63 4.84
N GLU A 32 -4.67 -11.70 4.31
CA GLU A 32 -4.27 -10.30 4.14
C GLU A 32 -4.12 -9.59 5.49
N ASP A 33 -4.91 -9.94 6.50
CA ASP A 33 -4.79 -9.41 7.85
C ASP A 33 -3.44 -9.76 8.46
N ALA A 34 -3.10 -11.05 8.42
CA ALA A 34 -1.81 -11.54 8.89
C ALA A 34 -0.64 -10.93 8.10
N ALA A 35 -0.77 -10.83 6.77
CA ALA A 35 0.25 -10.23 5.92
C ALA A 35 0.42 -8.72 6.19
N GLY A 36 -0.67 -8.01 6.44
CA GLY A 36 -0.67 -6.60 6.81
C GLY A 36 0.04 -6.37 8.14
N ALA A 37 -0.29 -7.17 9.17
CA ALA A 37 0.37 -7.09 10.47
C ALA A 37 1.89 -7.32 10.36
N GLU A 38 2.30 -8.37 9.64
CA GLU A 38 3.72 -8.67 9.37
C GLU A 38 4.40 -7.52 8.59
N LEU A 39 3.74 -6.97 7.58
CA LEU A 39 4.25 -5.84 6.81
C LEU A 39 4.48 -4.62 7.71
N SER A 40 3.50 -4.28 8.56
CA SER A 40 3.62 -3.17 9.50
C SER A 40 4.80 -3.35 10.45
N GLU A 41 4.98 -4.56 10.98
CA GLU A 41 6.09 -4.89 11.86
C GLU A 41 7.45 -4.77 11.16
N ARG A 42 7.61 -5.35 9.97
CA ARG A 42 8.87 -5.30 9.21
C ARG A 42 9.22 -3.89 8.75
N LEU A 43 8.23 -3.10 8.32
CA LEU A 43 8.44 -1.69 8.00
C LEU A 43 8.96 -0.92 9.22
N GLY A 44 8.44 -1.22 10.42
CA GLY A 44 8.89 -0.59 11.67
C GLY A 44 10.32 -0.93 12.08
N ARG A 45 10.94 -1.96 11.49
CA ARG A 45 12.35 -2.35 11.73
C ARG A 45 13.32 -1.73 10.74
N LEU A 46 12.83 -1.06 9.69
CA LEU A 46 13.70 -0.38 8.73
C LEU A 46 14.33 0.86 9.35
N PRO A 47 15.56 1.22 8.94
CA PRO A 47 16.21 2.45 9.39
C PRO A 47 15.44 3.67 8.88
N GLU A 48 15.58 4.80 9.59
CA GLU A 48 15.11 6.08 9.09
C GLU A 48 15.74 6.40 7.72
N GLY A 49 14.94 6.94 6.80
CA GLY A 49 15.39 7.21 5.43
C GLY A 49 15.61 5.96 4.57
N ALA A 50 15.02 4.81 4.93
CA ALA A 50 15.04 3.62 4.09
C ALA A 50 14.62 3.94 2.64
N SER A 51 15.41 3.46 1.69
CA SER A 51 15.20 3.70 0.26
C SER A 51 13.95 2.97 -0.25
N PRO A 52 13.35 3.45 -1.36
CA PRO A 52 12.28 2.74 -2.04
C PRO A 52 12.61 1.27 -2.34
N GLU A 53 13.87 0.95 -2.63
CA GLU A 53 14.34 -0.41 -2.91
C GLU A 53 14.32 -1.31 -1.67
N MET A 54 14.78 -0.80 -0.53
CA MET A 54 14.73 -1.54 0.74
C MET A 54 13.29 -1.82 1.14
N ILE A 55 12.41 -0.81 1.05
CA ILE A 55 11.00 -0.96 1.36
C ILE A 55 10.33 -1.95 0.40
N GLN A 56 10.65 -1.86 -0.90
CA GLN A 56 10.14 -2.80 -1.89
C GLN A 56 10.58 -4.24 -1.60
N SER A 57 11.81 -4.45 -1.11
CA SER A 57 12.26 -5.78 -0.72
C SER A 57 11.39 -6.35 0.40
N VAL A 58 11.11 -5.55 1.44
CA VAL A 58 10.21 -5.97 2.55
C VAL A 58 8.83 -6.35 2.02
N LEU A 59 8.24 -5.54 1.14
CA LEU A 59 6.95 -5.85 0.52
C LEU A 59 6.95 -7.18 -0.24
N TYR A 60 8.03 -7.48 -0.96
CA TYR A 60 8.19 -8.76 -1.63
C TYR A 60 8.38 -9.92 -0.65
N ASP A 61 9.16 -9.73 0.41
CA ASP A 61 9.48 -10.78 1.37
C ASP A 61 8.29 -11.16 2.26
N VAL A 62 7.34 -10.25 2.48
CA VAL A 62 6.05 -10.55 3.14
C VAL A 62 5.15 -11.39 2.24
N ALA A 63 5.09 -11.07 0.94
CA ALA A 63 4.16 -11.72 0.02
C ALA A 63 4.65 -13.08 -0.49
N ARG A 64 5.96 -13.28 -0.63
CA ARG A 64 6.57 -14.49 -1.19
C ARG A 64 6.09 -15.81 -0.56
N PRO A 65 5.92 -15.94 0.77
CA PRO A 65 5.42 -17.18 1.36
C PRO A 65 3.91 -17.42 1.15
N ILE A 66 3.15 -16.45 0.62
CA ILE A 66 1.69 -16.53 0.49
C ILE A 66 1.31 -17.13 -0.87
N PRO A 67 0.73 -18.35 -0.96
CA PRO A 67 0.53 -19.05 -2.23
C PRO A 67 -0.24 -18.26 -3.30
N ARG A 68 -1.29 -17.53 -2.92
CA ARG A 68 -2.09 -16.71 -3.87
C ARG A 68 -1.34 -15.53 -4.50
N TYR A 69 -0.19 -15.15 -3.93
CA TYR A 69 0.66 -14.07 -4.45
C TYR A 69 1.95 -14.58 -5.06
N GLN A 70 2.14 -15.89 -5.17
CA GLN A 70 3.31 -16.45 -5.82
C GLN A 70 3.19 -16.34 -7.34
N ASP A 71 4.28 -15.97 -7.99
CA ASP A 71 4.41 -15.97 -9.45
C ASP A 71 5.62 -16.83 -9.84
N PHE A 72 5.35 -18.05 -10.31
CA PHE A 72 6.38 -18.97 -10.79
C PHE A 72 6.81 -18.71 -12.24
N ALA A 73 6.11 -17.84 -12.96
CA ALA A 73 6.52 -17.39 -14.31
C ALA A 73 7.46 -16.18 -14.26
N ALA A 74 7.58 -15.52 -13.11
CA ALA A 74 8.50 -14.41 -12.92
C ALA A 74 9.96 -14.81 -13.21
N LYS A 75 10.70 -13.90 -13.84
CA LYS A 75 12.11 -14.10 -14.16
C LYS A 75 12.92 -14.41 -12.90
N GLY A 76 13.59 -15.57 -12.88
CA GLY A 76 14.41 -16.01 -11.74
C GLY A 76 13.62 -16.64 -10.59
N ALA A 77 12.33 -16.90 -10.76
CA ALA A 77 11.56 -17.69 -9.82
C ALA A 77 12.02 -19.16 -9.82
N THR A 78 12.09 -19.76 -8.64
CA THR A 78 12.26 -21.20 -8.45
C THR A 78 11.14 -21.75 -7.58
N ARG A 79 11.09 -23.08 -7.39
CA ARG A 79 10.13 -23.69 -6.47
C ARG A 79 10.33 -23.24 -5.02
N GLU A 80 11.58 -23.02 -4.64
CA GLU A 80 12.01 -22.60 -3.30
C GLU A 80 11.89 -21.08 -3.12
N ARG A 81 11.96 -20.32 -4.21
CA ARG A 81 11.86 -18.85 -4.20
C ARG A 81 10.96 -18.37 -5.35
N PRO A 82 9.63 -18.42 -5.19
CA PRO A 82 8.71 -17.89 -6.19
C PRO A 82 8.90 -16.38 -6.36
N GLY A 83 8.53 -15.86 -7.52
CA GLY A 83 8.27 -14.43 -7.70
C GLY A 83 7.02 -14.00 -6.94
N VAL A 84 6.71 -12.71 -7.02
CA VAL A 84 5.51 -12.14 -6.38
C VAL A 84 4.64 -11.51 -7.45
N SER A 85 3.39 -11.94 -7.48
CA SER A 85 2.36 -11.46 -8.40
C SER A 85 1.95 -10.03 -8.11
N ASN A 86 1.55 -9.32 -9.17
CA ASN A 86 0.93 -7.99 -9.05
C ASN A 86 -0.37 -8.00 -8.22
N ALA A 87 -1.01 -9.16 -8.04
CA ALA A 87 -2.18 -9.31 -7.18
C ALA A 87 -1.91 -8.86 -5.74
N TRP A 88 -0.68 -9.02 -5.22
CA TRP A 88 -0.31 -8.51 -3.90
C TRP A 88 -0.37 -6.99 -3.83
N PHE A 89 0.22 -6.31 -4.82
CA PHE A 89 0.23 -4.85 -4.85
C PHE A 89 -1.15 -4.28 -5.08
N ASN A 90 -1.97 -4.92 -5.94
CA ASN A 90 -3.37 -4.53 -6.12
C ASN A 90 -4.14 -4.66 -4.81
N ALA A 91 -3.96 -5.76 -4.05
CA ALA A 91 -4.60 -5.92 -2.75
C ALA A 91 -4.19 -4.79 -1.78
N LEU A 92 -2.91 -4.43 -1.71
CA LEU A 92 -2.46 -3.29 -0.89
C LEU A 92 -3.13 -1.96 -1.33
N TYR A 93 -3.25 -1.71 -2.63
CA TYR A 93 -3.93 -0.52 -3.13
C TYR A 93 -5.42 -0.51 -2.78
N GLU A 94 -6.10 -1.64 -2.91
CA GLU A 94 -7.54 -1.75 -2.64
C GLU A 94 -7.83 -1.60 -1.14
N ILE A 95 -7.02 -2.24 -0.30
CA ILE A 95 -7.22 -2.27 1.15
C ILE A 95 -6.83 -0.93 1.79
N LEU A 96 -5.68 -0.37 1.40
CA LEU A 96 -5.10 0.79 2.09
C LEU A 96 -5.49 2.13 1.46
N LEU A 97 -5.76 2.14 0.16
CA LEU A 97 -5.92 3.39 -0.60
C LEU A 97 -7.24 3.45 -1.38
N GLY A 98 -7.99 2.35 -1.43
CA GLY A 98 -9.25 2.23 -2.17
C GLY A 98 -9.05 2.33 -3.69
N GLU A 99 -7.86 2.01 -4.20
CA GLU A 99 -7.54 2.06 -5.63
C GLU A 99 -7.22 0.67 -6.15
N GLN A 100 -7.45 0.39 -7.44
CA GLN A 100 -7.13 -0.94 -8.00
C GLN A 100 -5.64 -1.14 -8.25
N ARG A 101 -4.91 -0.03 -8.45
CA ARG A 101 -3.50 0.01 -8.84
C ARG A 101 -2.95 1.40 -8.59
N GLY A 102 -1.64 1.51 -8.50
CA GLY A 102 -0.96 2.80 -8.39
C GLY A 102 0.51 2.70 -8.79
N PRO A 103 1.36 3.66 -8.37
CA PRO A 103 2.79 3.61 -8.62
C PRO A 103 3.46 2.39 -7.95
N ARG A 104 4.79 2.29 -8.03
CA ARG A 104 5.52 1.28 -7.25
C ARG A 104 5.31 1.54 -5.75
N PHE A 105 4.78 0.55 -5.03
CA PHE A 105 4.38 0.74 -3.63
C PHE A 105 5.55 1.13 -2.72
N GLY A 106 6.75 0.57 -2.92
CA GLY A 106 7.94 0.98 -2.16
C GLY A 106 8.31 2.47 -2.29
N SER A 107 8.12 3.04 -3.49
CA SER A 107 8.32 4.48 -3.72
C SER A 107 7.23 5.32 -3.06
N PHE A 108 5.98 4.84 -3.05
CA PHE A 108 4.89 5.47 -2.32
C PHE A 108 5.21 5.55 -0.81
N VAL A 109 5.60 4.43 -0.19
CA VAL A 109 5.91 4.38 1.24
C VAL A 109 7.09 5.26 1.61
N ALA A 110 8.13 5.33 0.76
CA ALA A 110 9.27 6.22 0.98
C ALA A 110 8.88 7.71 1.01
N LEU A 111 7.91 8.11 0.19
CA LEU A 111 7.41 9.50 0.11
C LEU A 111 6.35 9.80 1.18
N TYR A 112 5.45 8.86 1.43
CA TYR A 112 4.34 9.00 2.37
C TYR A 112 4.78 8.84 3.82
N GLY A 113 5.81 8.02 4.04
CA GLY A 113 6.37 7.74 5.35
C GLY A 113 6.04 6.33 5.83
N ILE A 114 7.02 5.69 6.48
CA ILE A 114 6.88 4.37 7.11
C ILE A 114 5.85 4.42 8.23
N ALA A 115 5.92 5.42 9.12
CA ALA A 115 5.00 5.56 10.24
C ALA A 115 3.54 5.71 9.75
N GLU A 116 3.31 6.59 8.78
CA GLU A 116 1.98 6.81 8.21
C GLU A 116 1.45 5.59 7.48
N THR A 117 2.32 4.87 6.75
CA THR A 117 1.94 3.61 6.11
C THR A 117 1.52 2.55 7.13
N ARG A 118 2.26 2.43 8.25
CA ARG A 118 1.91 1.51 9.34
C ARG A 118 0.58 1.88 9.98
N ALA A 119 0.31 3.17 10.16
CA ALA A 119 -0.97 3.65 10.66
C ALA A 119 -2.12 3.36 9.67
N LEU A 120 -1.90 3.45 8.35
CA LEU A 120 -2.89 3.03 7.35
C LEU A 120 -3.19 1.52 7.44
N ILE A 121 -2.15 0.71 7.61
CA ILE A 121 -2.30 -0.73 7.78
C ILE A 121 -3.10 -1.03 9.05
N GLU A 122 -2.69 -0.51 10.21
CA GLU A 122 -3.41 -0.70 11.47
C GLU A 122 -4.89 -0.30 11.36
N LYS A 123 -5.16 0.84 10.71
CA LYS A 123 -6.53 1.28 10.42
C LYS A 123 -7.29 0.26 9.58
N ALA A 124 -6.71 -0.26 8.50
CA ALA A 124 -7.38 -1.24 7.65
C ALA A 124 -7.68 -2.56 8.38
N LEU A 125 -6.78 -3.00 9.26
CA LEU A 125 -6.94 -4.22 10.06
C LEU A 125 -8.00 -4.11 11.16
N SER A 126 -8.37 -2.90 11.59
CA SER A 126 -9.36 -2.68 12.66
C SER A 126 -10.82 -2.93 12.24
N GLY A 127 -11.06 -3.55 11.07
CA GLY A 127 -12.41 -3.88 10.56
C GLY A 127 -13.27 -2.68 10.19
N THR A 128 -12.71 -1.47 10.16
CA THR A 128 -13.42 -0.25 9.72
C THR A 128 -12.82 0.21 8.39
N PRO A 129 -13.61 0.39 7.32
CA PRO A 129 -13.08 0.92 6.06
C PRO A 129 -12.36 2.27 6.28
N VAL A 130 -11.22 2.48 5.61
CA VAL A 130 -10.45 3.74 5.74
C VAL A 130 -11.27 4.95 5.26
N ALA A 131 -12.21 4.76 4.33
CA ALA A 131 -13.13 5.81 3.86
C ALA A 131 -14.15 6.31 4.89
N ASP A 132 -14.57 5.47 5.84
CA ASP A 132 -15.72 5.74 6.70
C ASP A 132 -15.36 6.42 8.03
N ARG A 133 -14.11 6.87 8.18
CA ARG A 133 -13.65 7.48 9.45
C ARG A 133 -13.38 8.98 9.30
N PRO A 134 -13.85 9.80 10.25
CA PRO A 134 -13.60 11.23 10.25
C PRO A 134 -12.09 11.49 10.33
N ALA A 135 -11.62 12.47 9.57
CA ALA A 135 -10.28 13.02 9.76
C ALA A 135 -10.21 13.55 11.19
N SER A 136 -9.36 12.93 12.03
CA SER A 136 -9.04 13.45 13.37
C SER A 136 -8.11 14.64 13.27
#